data_AF-A0A953P5C5-F1
#
_entry.id   AF-A0A953P5C5-F1
#
_cell.length_a   1.000
_cell.length_b   1.000
_cell.length_c   1.000
_cell.angle_alpha   90.00
_cell.angle_beta   90.00
_cell.angle_gamma   90.00
#
_symmetry.space_group_name_H-M   'P 1'
#
loop_
_entity.id
_entity.type
_entity.pdbx_description
1 polymer ?
#
loop_
_entity_poly.entity_id
_entity_poly.type
_entity_poly.pdbx_seq_one_letter_code
_entity_poly.pdbx_strand_id
1 'polypeptide(L)'
;MTNARFPSRLRVLLPVLAAAAFLLAHGLAAQAQTQSSPIPSPAMRVSVRLVLVDALVTDKEGNVVRGLGPQDFSVLEDGKLQNVTNVSFEQPVLLAREVRSQRAALPPNVTTNRPAFRMPSGQVIVVLLDSLNTRTKDQAYARLELLKYLGTQVQPGQQIAVYTLGNSLRLLQDFTDDPSLLKAAVESFQPNASVQMMLSDLSARMPRTSGAQPESLHGTQQDMALPLQRMQDFLNEQINLITDARVGATLTAFRWIAQSVAGLPGRKNLIWVSGSFPLATYSRIIKYSADGAAANDPNYVRAEHEYEDMIRETSSVLNDAQMAVYPVDARGLIGSLLGGAEDPGLTLGGTLKTGAEYGQDLQLASRGLQETQATMQQFAGDTGGKVYLNRNDLDHAVALSMQDGAAYYLLAFSPTSKVDSKFHKIEVKVNRPGVSVRSRRGFYALPTADDPKFARVRDGEVRMAMQAAAPGATGVIFDARVQPPAPAAKMKVAVDFLVDPSTLYTEDAGGGSKRLAIEFHAVAYQQDGKAAGQRDVATKVTLKAADFASIQQQGLLYHLDLDVPPGLYKLRLGVVDQRSGFIGTADLPLQLDAPK
;
A
#
# COMPACT_ATOMS: atom_id res chain seq x y z
N MET A 1 64.92 -55.48 47.90
CA MET A 1 64.43 -54.21 47.31
C MET A 1 62.96 -54.40 46.98
N THR A 2 62.09 -54.21 47.98
CA THR A 2 60.71 -54.70 47.94
C THR A 2 59.90 -53.88 48.92
N ASN A 3 58.77 -53.31 48.47
CA ASN A 3 57.54 -52.98 49.22
C ASN A 3 56.65 -52.15 48.27
N ALA A 4 55.44 -52.54 47.81
CA ALA A 4 54.30 -53.27 48.36
C ALA A 4 53.34 -52.44 49.24
N ARG A 5 52.09 -52.35 48.75
CA ARG A 5 50.78 -52.38 49.45
C ARG A 5 50.09 -51.08 49.94
N PHE A 6 48.87 -50.90 49.41
CA PHE A 6 47.60 -50.35 49.97
C PHE A 6 47.33 -50.66 51.47
N PRO A 7 46.22 -50.21 52.13
CA PRO A 7 45.24 -49.12 51.89
C PRO A 7 44.84 -48.33 53.19
N SER A 8 43.76 -47.54 53.12
CA SER A 8 42.65 -47.42 54.10
C SER A 8 42.49 -46.13 54.95
N ARG A 9 41.33 -45.51 54.70
CA ARG A 9 40.39 -44.77 55.57
C ARG A 9 40.77 -44.57 57.06
N LEU A 10 40.71 -43.31 57.53
CA LEU A 10 39.80 -42.91 58.62
C LEU A 10 39.68 -41.37 58.72
N ARG A 11 38.44 -40.90 58.79
CA ARG A 11 38.03 -39.53 59.15
C ARG A 11 38.18 -39.32 60.66
N VAL A 12 38.66 -38.17 61.13
CA VAL A 12 38.27 -37.56 62.43
C VAL A 12 38.51 -36.02 62.44
N LEU A 13 37.42 -35.28 62.69
CA LEU A 13 37.22 -33.97 63.36
C LEU A 13 37.73 -32.61 62.80
N LEU A 14 36.74 -31.86 62.28
CA LEU A 14 36.49 -30.40 62.43
C LEU A 14 36.68 -29.89 63.89
N PRO A 15 36.68 -28.56 64.24
CA PRO A 15 36.03 -27.44 63.51
C PRO A 15 36.80 -26.08 63.53
N VAL A 16 36.36 -25.10 62.72
CA VAL A 16 35.96 -23.73 63.17
C VAL A 16 35.20 -23.02 62.04
N LEU A 17 33.99 -22.59 62.41
CA LEU A 17 33.06 -21.58 61.88
C LEU A 17 33.44 -20.77 60.62
N ALA A 18 32.57 -20.84 59.59
CA ALA A 18 31.72 -19.72 59.14
C ALA A 18 30.96 -20.08 57.84
N ALA A 19 29.82 -20.78 57.95
CA ALA A 19 28.82 -20.88 56.87
C ALA A 19 27.52 -21.47 57.42
N ALA A 20 26.82 -20.70 58.24
CA ALA A 20 25.48 -21.04 58.73
C ALA A 20 24.49 -20.07 58.08
N ALA A 21 23.85 -20.52 57.02
CA ALA A 21 22.45 -20.25 56.68
C ALA A 21 22.22 -20.70 55.24
N PHE A 22 21.72 -21.93 55.08
CA PHE A 22 20.69 -22.33 54.11
C PHE A 22 20.80 -23.85 53.94
N LEU A 23 20.27 -24.59 54.91
CA LEU A 23 19.79 -25.97 54.73
C LEU A 23 19.10 -26.41 56.03
N LEU A 24 17.84 -26.00 56.19
CA LEU A 24 16.85 -26.66 57.05
C LEU A 24 15.46 -26.09 56.72
N ALA A 25 14.89 -26.55 55.60
CA ALA A 25 13.46 -26.56 55.35
C ALA A 25 13.15 -27.59 54.23
N HIS A 26 13.15 -28.87 54.60
CA HIS A 26 12.36 -29.86 53.89
C HIS A 26 10.92 -29.69 54.37
N GLY A 27 10.05 -29.13 53.53
CA GLY A 27 8.63 -29.00 53.83
C GLY A 27 7.86 -28.28 52.73
N LEU A 28 7.02 -29.05 52.02
CA LEU A 28 5.98 -28.61 51.09
C LEU A 28 6.41 -27.82 49.85
N ALA A 29 6.84 -28.54 48.81
CA ALA A 29 6.48 -28.17 47.45
C ALA A 29 5.81 -29.38 46.80
N ALA A 30 4.48 -29.34 46.79
CA ALA A 30 3.67 -30.27 46.02
C ALA A 30 4.21 -30.32 44.58
N GLN A 31 4.51 -31.53 44.09
CA GLN A 31 4.61 -31.78 42.67
C GLN A 31 3.25 -31.46 42.05
N ALA A 32 3.09 -30.25 41.53
CA ALA A 32 2.19 -30.03 40.42
C ALA A 32 2.81 -30.73 39.21
N GLN A 33 2.62 -32.05 39.13
CA GLN A 33 2.63 -32.74 37.85
C GLN A 33 1.46 -32.15 37.06
N THR A 34 1.73 -31.11 36.28
CA THR A 34 0.89 -30.81 35.12
C THR A 34 1.04 -32.01 34.20
N GLN A 35 0.12 -32.98 34.33
CA GLN A 35 -0.19 -33.93 33.30
C GLN A 35 -0.52 -33.11 32.05
N SER A 36 0.45 -32.95 31.16
CA SER A 36 0.20 -32.55 29.79
C SER A 36 -0.58 -33.70 29.16
N SER A 37 -1.91 -33.60 29.19
CA SER A 37 -2.76 -34.44 28.36
C SER A 37 -2.24 -34.32 26.91
N PRO A 38 -1.90 -35.43 26.23
CA PRO A 38 -1.58 -35.37 24.83
C PRO A 38 -2.82 -34.85 24.11
N ILE A 39 -2.73 -33.66 23.50
CA ILE A 39 -3.77 -33.16 22.61
C ILE A 39 -3.86 -34.19 21.48
N PRO A 40 -4.99 -34.88 21.29
CA PRO A 40 -5.18 -35.76 20.16
C PRO A 40 -5.04 -34.91 18.91
N SER A 41 -4.02 -35.18 18.09
CA SER A 41 -3.79 -34.47 16.83
C SER A 41 -5.02 -34.58 15.94
N PRO A 42 -5.78 -33.50 15.69
CA PRO A 42 -6.79 -33.52 14.65
C PRO A 42 -6.03 -33.34 13.34
N ALA A 43 -5.86 -34.43 12.61
CA ALA A 43 -5.46 -34.41 11.22
C ALA A 43 -6.60 -33.79 10.40
N MET A 44 -6.61 -32.46 10.32
CA MET A 44 -7.17 -31.69 9.21
C MET A 44 -6.62 -30.26 9.32
N ARG A 45 -5.57 -29.94 8.57
CA ARG A 45 -5.10 -28.57 8.41
C ARG A 45 -5.92 -27.93 7.29
N VAL A 46 -7.05 -27.36 7.66
CA VAL A 46 -7.70 -26.37 6.81
C VAL A 46 -6.76 -25.16 6.78
N SER A 47 -6.34 -24.73 5.59
CA SER A 47 -5.73 -23.41 5.42
C SER A 47 -6.80 -22.39 5.80
N VAL A 48 -6.83 -21.98 7.07
CA VAL A 48 -7.87 -21.07 7.55
C VAL A 48 -7.48 -19.69 7.05
N ARG A 49 -8.23 -19.21 6.06
CA ARG A 49 -8.18 -17.82 5.64
C ARG A 49 -8.45 -16.95 6.86
N LEU A 50 -7.53 -16.04 7.19
CA LEU A 50 -7.70 -15.10 8.29
C LEU A 50 -7.85 -13.70 7.70
N VAL A 51 -8.91 -13.01 8.09
CA VAL A 51 -9.13 -11.61 7.70
C VAL A 51 -8.85 -10.75 8.93
N LEU A 52 -7.85 -9.87 8.81
CA LEU A 52 -7.47 -8.90 9.83
C LEU A 52 -8.19 -7.58 9.58
N VAL A 53 -8.93 -7.08 10.56
CA VAL A 53 -9.70 -5.82 10.47
C VAL A 53 -9.26 -4.88 11.59
N ASP A 54 -8.80 -3.71 11.21
CA ASP A 54 -8.53 -2.58 12.07
C ASP A 54 -9.84 -1.86 12.46
N ALA A 55 -10.08 -1.74 13.77
CA ALA A 55 -11.27 -1.13 14.34
C ALA A 55 -10.86 0.00 15.30
N LEU A 56 -11.12 1.24 14.90
CA LEU A 56 -10.90 2.43 15.71
C LEU A 56 -12.15 2.66 16.56
N VAL A 57 -12.01 2.56 17.88
CA VAL A 57 -13.13 2.68 18.82
C VAL A 57 -12.98 3.93 19.67
N THR A 58 -13.97 4.81 19.61
CA THR A 58 -13.98 6.08 20.35
C THR A 58 -15.25 6.28 21.17
N ASP A 59 -15.16 7.09 22.23
CA ASP A 59 -16.32 7.62 22.93
C ASP A 59 -16.99 8.76 22.12
N LYS A 60 -17.96 9.46 22.73
CA LYS A 60 -18.68 10.57 22.08
C LYS A 60 -17.81 11.82 21.94
N GLU A 61 -16.80 11.94 22.79
CA GLU A 61 -15.83 13.03 22.85
C GLU A 61 -14.66 12.80 21.86
N GLY A 62 -14.57 11.61 21.27
CA GLY A 62 -13.54 11.22 20.31
C GLY A 62 -12.30 10.59 20.93
N ASN A 63 -12.30 10.30 22.24
CA ASN A 63 -11.19 9.63 22.91
C ASN A 63 -11.21 8.13 22.63
N VAL A 64 -10.02 7.55 22.50
CA VAL A 64 -9.86 6.11 22.25
C VAL A 64 -10.31 5.29 23.46
N VAL A 65 -11.20 4.32 23.22
CA VAL A 65 -11.71 3.41 24.25
C VAL A 65 -10.81 2.18 24.37
N ARG A 66 -10.28 1.92 25.56
CA ARG A 66 -9.37 0.79 25.85
C ARG A 66 -10.07 -0.37 26.58
N GLY A 67 -9.39 -1.52 26.65
CA GLY A 67 -9.82 -2.67 27.44
C GLY A 67 -11.05 -3.41 26.89
N LEU A 68 -11.24 -3.39 25.57
CA LEU A 68 -12.24 -4.23 24.89
C LEU A 68 -11.64 -5.60 24.58
N GLY A 69 -12.39 -6.67 24.88
CA GLY A 69 -12.04 -8.04 24.52
C GLY A 69 -12.88 -8.57 23.36
N PRO A 70 -12.63 -9.80 22.89
CA PRO A 70 -13.38 -10.42 21.78
C PRO A 70 -14.91 -10.37 21.93
N GLN A 71 -15.42 -10.54 23.16
CA GLN A 71 -16.85 -10.49 23.48
C GLN A 71 -17.50 -9.11 23.28
N ASP A 72 -16.69 -8.04 23.30
CA ASP A 72 -17.18 -6.68 23.08
C ASP A 72 -17.39 -6.39 21.58
N PHE A 73 -16.98 -7.29 20.67
CA PHE A 73 -17.10 -7.10 19.23
C PHE A 73 -18.06 -8.10 18.58
N SER A 74 -18.82 -7.62 17.61
CA SER A 74 -19.58 -8.44 16.67
C SER A 74 -19.15 -8.08 15.25
N VAL A 75 -18.63 -9.05 14.50
CA VAL A 75 -18.23 -8.87 13.10
C VAL A 75 -19.22 -9.59 12.21
N LEU A 76 -19.81 -8.89 11.24
CA LEU A 76 -20.69 -9.48 10.24
C LEU A 76 -20.04 -9.45 8.86
N GLU A 77 -20.03 -10.58 8.17
CA GLU A 77 -19.67 -10.72 6.76
C GLU A 77 -20.95 -10.93 5.96
N ASP A 78 -21.29 -10.00 5.06
CA ASP A 78 -22.54 -10.03 4.28
C ASP A 78 -23.80 -10.24 5.15
N GLY A 79 -23.81 -9.61 6.32
CA GLY A 79 -24.89 -9.74 7.31
C GLY A 79 -24.86 -11.02 8.14
N LYS A 80 -23.91 -11.93 7.93
CA LYS A 80 -23.72 -13.16 8.71
C LYS A 80 -22.66 -12.95 9.80
N LEU A 81 -23.02 -13.27 11.04
CA LEU A 81 -22.11 -13.17 12.18
C LEU A 81 -20.90 -14.10 12.01
N GLN A 82 -19.70 -13.54 12.19
CA GLN A 82 -18.42 -14.25 12.11
C GLN A 82 -17.82 -14.44 13.51
N ASN A 83 -17.10 -15.54 13.69
CA ASN A 83 -16.40 -15.80 14.94
C ASN A 83 -15.08 -15.03 14.97
N VAL A 84 -14.97 -14.07 15.90
CA VAL A 84 -13.73 -13.31 16.14
C VAL A 84 -12.79 -14.18 16.96
N THR A 85 -11.68 -14.60 16.36
CA THR A 85 -10.72 -15.52 16.97
C THR A 85 -9.68 -14.81 17.84
N ASN A 86 -9.36 -13.54 17.52
CA ASN A 86 -8.41 -12.75 18.28
C ASN A 86 -8.77 -11.25 18.24
N VAL A 87 -8.46 -10.55 19.33
CA VAL A 87 -8.55 -9.10 19.45
C VAL A 87 -7.30 -8.61 20.17
N SER A 88 -6.50 -7.77 19.51
CA SER A 88 -5.38 -7.05 20.14
C SER A 88 -5.61 -5.55 20.08
N PHE A 89 -5.22 -4.83 21.13
CA PHE A 89 -5.18 -3.37 21.11
C PHE A 89 -3.79 -2.92 20.71
N GLU A 90 -3.71 -2.18 19.62
CA GLU A 90 -2.48 -1.66 19.05
C GLU A 90 -2.40 -0.16 19.29
N GLN A 91 -1.30 0.29 19.90
CA GLN A 91 -0.94 1.69 20.00
C GLN A 91 0.58 1.80 19.96
N PRO A 92 1.17 2.62 19.06
CA PRO A 92 2.59 2.86 19.07
C PRO A 92 3.01 3.47 20.41
N VAL A 93 3.96 2.82 21.08
CA VAL A 93 4.52 3.30 22.35
C VAL A 93 5.46 4.44 22.01
N LEU A 94 5.03 5.70 22.03
CA LEU A 94 5.91 6.85 21.80
C LEU A 94 7.02 6.88 22.88
N LEU A 95 8.14 6.19 22.63
CA LEU A 95 9.30 6.25 23.50
C LEU A 95 9.82 7.67 23.44
N ALA A 96 9.73 8.37 24.57
CA ALA A 96 10.23 9.72 24.71
C ALA A 96 11.72 9.74 24.34
N ARG A 97 12.02 10.22 23.13
CA ARG A 97 13.36 10.63 22.72
C ARG A 97 14.42 9.51 22.88
N GLU A 98 14.24 8.38 22.20
CA GLU A 98 15.38 7.49 21.98
C GLU A 98 16.10 7.88 20.69
N VAL A 99 17.32 8.42 20.90
CA VAL A 99 18.46 8.62 19.98
C VAL A 99 18.13 8.41 18.50
N ARG A 100 18.20 9.48 17.69
CA ARG A 100 18.38 9.42 16.23
C ARG A 100 19.40 8.33 15.92
N SER A 101 18.97 7.11 15.61
CA SER A 101 19.89 6.08 15.15
C SER A 101 20.22 6.47 13.73
N GLN A 102 21.29 7.25 13.55
CA GLN A 102 21.94 7.33 12.25
C GLN A 102 22.23 5.88 11.86
N ARG A 103 21.56 5.40 10.82
CA ARG A 103 21.81 4.09 10.25
C ARG A 103 23.32 3.97 10.07
N ALA A 104 23.92 2.96 10.70
CA ALA A 104 25.34 2.68 10.46
C ALA A 104 25.54 2.56 8.94
N ALA A 105 26.57 3.23 8.42
CA ALA A 105 26.86 3.16 6.99
C ALA A 105 27.01 1.68 6.59
N LEU A 106 26.28 1.26 5.56
CA LEU A 106 26.39 -0.10 5.07
C LEU A 106 27.82 -0.35 4.57
N PRO A 107 28.34 -1.59 4.69
CA PRO A 107 29.60 -1.95 4.07
C PRO A 107 29.57 -1.72 2.54
N PRO A 108 30.74 -1.58 1.89
CA PRO A 108 30.81 -1.46 0.44
C PRO A 108 30.07 -2.59 -0.28
N ASN A 109 29.38 -2.25 -1.37
CA ASN A 109 28.57 -3.17 -2.18
C ASN A 109 27.46 -3.92 -1.43
N VAL A 110 27.00 -3.39 -0.29
CA VAL A 110 25.84 -3.90 0.44
C VAL A 110 24.67 -2.94 0.25
N THR A 111 23.50 -3.49 -0.09
CA THR A 111 22.23 -2.77 -0.10
C THR A 111 21.22 -3.50 0.78
N THR A 112 20.19 -2.79 1.22
CA THR A 112 19.08 -3.39 1.97
C THR A 112 17.84 -2.54 1.84
N ASN A 113 16.70 -3.21 1.78
CA ASN A 113 15.38 -2.59 1.81
C ASN A 113 14.86 -2.40 3.23
N ARG A 114 15.66 -2.73 4.26
CA ARG A 114 15.30 -2.45 5.65
C ARG A 114 15.15 -0.94 5.88
N PRO A 115 14.05 -0.50 6.50
CA PRO A 115 13.86 0.91 6.85
C PRO A 115 15.01 1.45 7.70
N ALA A 116 15.43 2.69 7.42
CA ALA A 116 16.56 3.31 8.09
C ALA A 116 16.26 3.80 9.52
N PHE A 117 14.97 3.99 9.85
CA PHE A 117 14.52 4.24 11.20
C PHE A 117 14.41 2.91 11.94
N ARG A 118 14.88 2.86 13.20
CA ARG A 118 14.40 1.80 14.10
C ARG A 118 12.88 1.94 14.11
N MET A 119 12.22 0.86 13.68
CA MET A 119 10.78 0.74 13.48
C MET A 119 10.06 1.60 14.51
N PRO A 120 9.25 2.57 14.06
CA PRO A 120 8.91 3.68 14.90
C PRO A 120 8.12 3.11 16.07
N SER A 121 8.41 3.62 17.24
CA SER A 121 7.50 3.61 18.38
C SER A 121 6.22 4.45 18.09
N GLY A 122 5.92 4.71 16.81
CA GLY A 122 4.98 5.70 16.24
C GLY A 122 4.32 5.21 14.95
N GLN A 123 3.39 6.01 14.41
CA GLN A 123 2.59 5.69 13.22
C GLN A 123 3.35 5.96 11.91
N VAL A 124 3.17 5.09 10.91
CA VAL A 124 3.73 5.24 9.54
C VAL A 124 2.78 6.07 8.69
N ILE A 125 3.23 7.22 8.18
CA ILE A 125 2.42 8.16 7.42
C ILE A 125 3.06 8.44 6.07
N VAL A 126 2.29 8.27 5.00
CA VAL A 126 2.67 8.64 3.64
C VAL A 126 1.80 9.79 3.18
N VAL A 127 2.41 10.88 2.73
CA VAL A 127 1.71 11.98 2.06
C VAL A 127 1.94 11.87 0.56
N LEU A 128 0.87 11.85 -0.23
CA LEU A 128 0.90 11.83 -1.68
C LEU A 128 0.33 13.12 -2.25
N LEU A 129 1.20 13.93 -2.86
CA LEU A 129 0.85 15.14 -3.61
C LEU A 129 0.51 14.79 -5.05
N ASP A 130 -0.78 14.73 -5.37
CA ASP A 130 -1.28 14.32 -6.68
C ASP A 130 -1.35 15.52 -7.62
N SER A 131 -0.38 15.66 -8.52
CA SER A 131 -0.43 16.67 -9.60
C SER A 131 -1.07 16.13 -10.88
N LEU A 132 -1.20 14.81 -11.00
CA LEU A 132 -1.83 14.12 -12.14
C LEU A 132 -3.33 14.38 -12.20
N ASN A 133 -4.00 14.46 -11.05
CA ASN A 133 -5.46 14.61 -10.97
C ASN A 133 -5.93 15.93 -10.34
N THR A 134 -5.02 16.89 -10.17
CA THR A 134 -5.29 18.16 -9.48
C THR A 134 -4.87 19.33 -10.37
N ARG A 135 -5.65 20.41 -10.41
CA ARG A 135 -5.29 21.60 -11.19
C ARG A 135 -4.19 22.39 -10.50
N THR A 136 -3.37 23.11 -11.26
CA THR A 136 -2.20 23.85 -10.74
C THR A 136 -2.55 24.82 -9.60
N LYS A 137 -3.69 25.50 -9.66
CA LYS A 137 -4.15 26.40 -8.59
C LYS A 137 -4.45 25.66 -7.28
N ASP A 138 -5.08 24.49 -7.38
CA ASP A 138 -5.45 23.65 -6.25
C ASP A 138 -4.20 22.97 -5.66
N GLN A 139 -3.24 22.60 -6.52
CA GLN A 139 -1.91 22.13 -6.11
C GLN A 139 -1.14 23.21 -5.30
N ALA A 140 -1.16 24.46 -5.76
CA ALA A 140 -0.49 25.58 -5.08
C ALA A 140 -1.11 25.84 -3.69
N TYR A 141 -2.45 25.82 -3.60
CA TYR A 141 -3.15 25.96 -2.33
C TYR A 141 -2.82 24.80 -1.37
N ALA A 142 -2.94 23.55 -1.82
CA ALA A 142 -2.61 22.37 -1.03
C ALA A 142 -1.15 22.37 -0.53
N ARG A 143 -0.20 22.82 -1.36
CA ARG A 143 1.21 22.98 -0.98
C ARG A 143 1.38 23.97 0.17
N LEU A 144 0.72 25.13 0.11
CA LEU A 144 0.78 26.13 1.17
C LEU A 144 0.22 25.60 2.50
N GLU A 145 -0.92 24.92 2.45
CA GLU A 145 -1.56 24.32 3.62
C GLU A 145 -0.73 23.19 4.25
N LEU A 146 -0.10 22.36 3.42
CA LEU A 146 0.82 21.33 3.92
C LEU A 146 2.07 21.94 4.57
N LEU A 147 2.64 23.02 3.99
CA LEU A 147 3.75 23.75 4.61
C LEU A 147 3.36 24.38 5.94
N LYS A 148 2.14 24.90 6.06
CA LYS A 148 1.58 25.42 7.31
C LYS A 148 1.48 24.32 8.37
N TYR A 149 0.97 23.13 8.02
CA TYR A 149 0.96 21.96 8.90
C TYR A 149 2.38 21.60 9.36
N LEU A 150 3.31 21.41 8.41
CA LEU A 150 4.70 21.06 8.71
C LEU A 150 5.42 22.13 9.55
N GLY A 151 4.95 23.36 9.50
CA GLY A 151 5.43 24.49 10.30
C GLY A 151 4.97 24.50 11.75
N THR A 152 3.81 23.93 12.05
CA THR A 152 3.10 24.26 13.29
C THR A 152 2.49 23.06 14.04
N GLN A 153 2.31 21.91 13.38
CA GLN A 153 1.41 20.85 13.87
C GLN A 153 2.02 19.43 13.86
N VAL A 154 3.27 19.24 13.39
CA VAL A 154 3.93 17.92 13.39
C VAL A 154 4.20 17.46 14.82
N GLN A 155 3.77 16.24 15.15
CA GLN A 155 4.02 15.65 16.46
C GLN A 155 5.37 14.91 16.48
N PRO A 156 6.11 14.94 17.60
CA PRO A 156 7.35 14.18 17.74
C PRO A 156 7.15 12.68 17.50
N GLY A 157 8.07 12.04 16.76
CA GLY A 157 8.04 10.60 16.49
C GLY A 157 7.13 10.17 15.34
N GLN A 158 6.43 11.09 14.68
CA GLN A 158 5.71 10.80 13.43
C GLN A 158 6.70 10.61 12.29
N GLN A 159 6.76 9.40 11.74
CA GLN A 159 7.57 9.11 10.54
C GLN A 159 6.73 9.41 9.30
N ILE A 160 7.13 10.45 8.57
CA ILE A 160 6.41 10.92 7.38
C ILE A 160 7.29 10.73 6.15
N ALA A 161 6.75 10.08 5.11
CA ALA A 161 7.32 10.10 3.76
C ALA A 161 6.47 11.00 2.86
N VAL A 162 7.10 11.68 1.90
CA VAL A 162 6.44 12.56 0.94
C VAL A 162 6.68 12.07 -0.47
N TYR A 163 5.59 11.78 -1.17
CA TYR A 163 5.56 11.39 -2.57
C TYR A 163 4.83 12.44 -3.41
N THR A 164 5.13 12.46 -4.71
CA THR A 164 4.34 13.16 -5.72
C THR A 164 3.93 12.23 -6.84
N LEU A 165 2.70 12.38 -7.33
CA LEU A 165 2.17 11.67 -8.48
C LEU A 165 1.92 12.65 -9.63
N GLY A 166 2.79 12.63 -10.63
CA GLY A 166 2.57 13.25 -11.94
C GLY A 166 2.38 12.17 -13.00
N ASN A 167 3.13 12.24 -14.11
CA ASN A 167 3.19 11.14 -15.08
C ASN A 167 3.78 9.85 -14.50
N SER A 168 4.53 9.96 -13.39
CA SER A 168 5.04 8.85 -12.61
C SER A 168 5.03 9.19 -11.12
N LEU A 169 5.04 8.16 -10.28
CA LEU A 169 5.24 8.30 -8.84
C LEU A 169 6.72 8.62 -8.57
N ARG A 170 6.97 9.63 -7.72
CA ARG A 170 8.33 9.96 -7.26
C ARG A 170 8.35 10.16 -5.75
N LEU A 171 9.36 9.62 -5.10
CA LEU A 171 9.68 9.90 -3.70
C LEU A 171 10.43 11.24 -3.62
N LEU A 172 9.88 12.20 -2.88
CA LEU A 172 10.53 13.49 -2.62
C LEU A 172 11.36 13.44 -1.35
N GLN A 173 10.85 12.77 -0.31
CA GLN A 173 11.51 12.57 0.96
C GLN A 173 11.10 11.23 1.56
N ASP A 174 12.10 10.40 1.87
CA ASP A 174 11.90 9.15 2.61
C ASP A 174 11.50 9.45 4.06
N PHE A 175 11.03 8.44 4.79
CA PHE A 175 10.55 8.56 6.16
C PHE A 175 11.54 9.30 7.07
N THR A 176 11.02 10.35 7.69
CA THR A 176 11.74 11.16 8.66
C THR A 176 10.76 11.80 9.63
N ASP A 177 11.23 12.11 10.83
CA ASP A 177 10.54 12.94 11.81
C ASP A 177 11.06 14.39 11.82
N ASP A 178 12.00 14.75 10.93
CA ASP A 178 12.57 16.09 10.81
C ASP A 178 11.69 17.01 9.97
N PRO A 179 11.00 18.01 10.57
CA PRO A 179 10.11 18.90 9.84
C PRO A 179 10.84 19.74 8.78
N SER A 180 12.15 19.95 8.93
CA SER A 180 12.93 20.77 7.99
C SER A 180 13.15 20.02 6.67
N LEU A 181 13.44 18.73 6.74
CA LEU A 181 13.55 17.86 5.55
C LEU A 181 12.19 17.71 4.85
N LEU A 182 11.12 17.52 5.62
CA LEU A 182 9.75 17.45 5.08
C LEU A 182 9.35 18.75 4.37
N LYS A 183 9.62 19.91 4.99
CA LYS A 183 9.38 21.22 4.35
C LYS A 183 10.16 21.37 3.06
N ALA A 184 11.45 21.05 3.05
CA ALA A 184 12.28 21.13 1.85
C ALA A 184 11.73 20.26 0.72
N ALA A 185 11.24 19.05 1.03
CA ALA A 185 10.59 18.21 0.03
C ALA A 185 9.30 18.80 -0.52
N VAL A 186 8.40 19.30 0.33
CA VAL A 186 7.16 19.97 -0.12
C VAL A 186 7.47 21.27 -0.87
N GLU A 187 8.55 21.97 -0.50
CA GLU A 187 9.01 23.14 -1.23
C GLU A 187 9.53 22.80 -2.63
N SER A 188 10.18 21.64 -2.79
CA SER A 188 10.64 21.12 -4.09
C SER A 188 9.52 20.71 -5.03
N PHE A 189 8.33 20.41 -4.49
CA PHE A 189 7.13 20.16 -5.28
C PHE A 189 6.67 21.48 -5.93
N GLN A 190 6.81 21.55 -7.26
CA GLN A 190 6.37 22.70 -8.05
C GLN A 190 5.03 22.39 -8.70
N PRO A 191 3.99 23.23 -8.46
CA PRO A 191 2.71 23.08 -9.15
C PRO A 191 2.92 23.06 -10.65
N ASN A 192 2.47 21.99 -11.31
CA ASN A 192 2.62 21.84 -12.75
C ASN A 192 1.29 21.46 -13.40
N ALA A 193 1.11 21.92 -14.63
CA ALA A 193 -0.05 21.51 -15.38
C ALA A 193 0.14 20.07 -15.86
N SER A 194 -0.82 19.22 -15.53
CA SER A 194 -0.99 17.94 -16.20
C SER A 194 -1.66 18.20 -17.55
N VAL A 195 -1.03 17.75 -18.64
CA VAL A 195 -1.63 17.77 -19.99
C VAL A 195 -2.98 17.04 -19.98
N GLN A 196 -3.07 15.97 -19.19
CA GLN A 196 -4.28 15.20 -19.01
C GLN A 196 -5.39 16.00 -18.32
N MET A 197 -5.06 16.77 -17.28
CA MET A 197 -5.99 17.70 -16.63
C MET A 197 -6.40 18.85 -17.53
N MET A 198 -5.45 19.44 -18.30
CA MET A 198 -5.75 20.50 -19.26
C MET A 198 -6.74 20.03 -20.33
N LEU A 199 -6.55 18.84 -20.89
CA LEU A 199 -7.46 18.25 -21.88
C LEU A 199 -8.84 17.94 -21.27
N SER A 200 -8.86 17.46 -20.02
CA SER A 200 -10.10 17.23 -19.27
C SER A 200 -10.87 18.55 -19.06
N ASP A 201 -10.19 19.62 -18.63
CA ASP A 201 -10.78 20.94 -18.41
C ASP A 201 -11.22 21.60 -19.71
N LEU A 202 -10.42 21.49 -20.79
CA LEU A 202 -10.79 21.97 -22.12
C LEU A 202 -12.10 21.32 -22.57
N SER A 203 -12.23 20.01 -22.41
CA SER A 203 -13.45 19.28 -22.77
C SER A 203 -14.68 19.67 -21.95
N ALA A 204 -14.49 19.96 -20.66
CA ALA A 204 -15.57 20.41 -19.79
C ALA A 204 -16.07 21.80 -20.18
N ARG A 205 -15.23 22.61 -20.84
CA ARG A 205 -15.55 23.95 -21.33
C ARG A 205 -16.01 23.98 -22.79
N MET A 206 -15.80 22.89 -23.54
CA MET A 206 -16.26 22.80 -24.93
C MET A 206 -17.79 22.80 -24.95
N PRO A 207 -18.41 23.76 -25.65
CA PRO A 207 -19.86 23.81 -25.70
C PRO A 207 -20.39 22.62 -26.49
N ARG A 208 -21.35 21.90 -25.89
CA ARG A 208 -21.94 20.70 -26.46
C ARG A 208 -23.04 21.07 -27.42
N THR A 209 -23.22 20.30 -28.50
CA THR A 209 -24.43 20.42 -29.31
C THR A 209 -25.61 20.13 -28.38
N SER A 210 -26.52 21.09 -28.26
CA SER A 210 -27.76 20.87 -27.55
C SER A 210 -28.41 19.62 -28.14
N GLY A 211 -29.03 18.78 -27.30
CA GLY A 211 -29.76 17.58 -27.73
C GLY A 211 -31.01 17.90 -28.58
N ALA A 212 -31.03 19.03 -29.27
CA ALA A 212 -31.95 19.34 -30.34
C ALA A 212 -31.90 18.20 -31.36
N GLN A 213 -33.03 17.51 -31.55
CA GLN A 213 -33.15 16.55 -32.63
C GLN A 213 -32.79 17.25 -33.95
N PRO A 214 -32.05 16.59 -34.85
CA PRO A 214 -31.64 17.16 -36.15
C PRO A 214 -32.80 17.82 -36.91
N GLU A 215 -34.02 17.33 -36.68
CA GLU A 215 -35.28 17.79 -37.25
C GLU A 215 -35.72 19.21 -36.82
N SER A 216 -35.13 19.76 -35.76
CA SER A 216 -35.42 21.12 -35.28
C SER A 216 -34.47 22.19 -35.85
N LEU A 217 -33.39 21.76 -36.51
CA LEU A 217 -32.38 22.64 -37.10
C LEU A 217 -32.75 22.93 -38.57
N HIS A 218 -32.62 24.18 -39.02
CA HIS A 218 -32.92 24.58 -40.40
C HIS A 218 -31.68 25.19 -41.07
N GLY A 219 -31.44 24.86 -42.34
CA GLY A 219 -30.38 25.47 -43.16
C GLY A 219 -28.95 25.04 -42.76
N THR A 220 -27.99 25.97 -42.79
CA THR A 220 -26.55 25.73 -42.56
C THR A 220 -26.19 25.13 -41.19
N GLN A 221 -27.12 25.16 -40.22
CA GLN A 221 -26.96 24.49 -38.92
C GLN A 221 -26.97 22.97 -39.03
N GLN A 222 -27.71 22.41 -39.99
CA GLN A 222 -27.81 20.97 -40.20
C GLN A 222 -26.54 20.43 -40.89
N ASP A 223 -25.95 21.20 -41.82
CA ASP A 223 -24.70 20.88 -42.50
C ASP A 223 -23.49 20.85 -41.54
N MET A 224 -23.52 21.68 -40.49
CA MET A 224 -22.46 21.74 -39.48
C MET A 224 -22.66 20.75 -38.32
N ALA A 225 -23.86 20.21 -38.10
CA ALA A 225 -24.16 19.34 -36.97
C ALA A 225 -23.36 18.03 -36.99
N LEU A 226 -23.27 17.36 -38.16
CA LEU A 226 -22.55 16.10 -38.32
C LEU A 226 -21.02 16.23 -38.12
N PRO A 227 -20.32 17.19 -38.76
CA PRO A 227 -18.89 17.44 -38.48
C PRO A 227 -18.62 17.79 -37.01
N LEU A 228 -19.49 18.58 -36.38
CA LEU A 228 -19.35 18.95 -34.97
C LEU A 228 -19.54 17.75 -34.03
N GLN A 229 -20.50 16.88 -34.34
CA GLN A 229 -20.73 15.64 -33.59
C GLN A 229 -19.53 14.69 -33.72
N ARG A 230 -18.98 14.49 -34.93
CA ARG A 230 -17.77 13.69 -35.12
C ARG A 230 -16.55 14.24 -34.38
N MET A 231 -16.37 15.56 -34.38
CA MET A 231 -15.32 16.21 -33.61
C MET A 231 -15.51 15.97 -32.11
N GLN A 232 -16.74 16.06 -31.61
CA GLN A 232 -17.06 15.78 -30.21
C GLN A 232 -16.79 14.31 -29.84
N ASP A 233 -17.14 13.36 -30.71
CA ASP A 233 -16.88 11.94 -30.50
C ASP A 233 -15.37 11.64 -30.46
N PHE A 234 -14.60 12.22 -31.39
CA PHE A 234 -13.15 12.13 -31.38
C PHE A 234 -12.55 12.70 -30.07
N LEU A 235 -13.00 13.87 -29.63
CA LEU A 235 -12.54 14.45 -28.37
C LEU A 235 -12.90 13.56 -27.18
N ASN A 236 -14.11 13.01 -27.14
CA ASN A 236 -14.56 12.07 -26.11
C ASN A 236 -13.66 10.83 -26.05
N GLU A 237 -13.29 10.27 -27.19
CA GLU A 237 -12.37 9.13 -27.27
C GLU A 237 -10.98 9.48 -26.72
N GLN A 238 -10.40 10.61 -27.13
CA GLN A 238 -9.12 11.08 -26.59
C GLN A 238 -9.17 11.27 -25.07
N ILE A 239 -10.27 11.82 -24.54
CA ILE A 239 -10.47 12.00 -23.10
C ILE A 239 -10.54 10.65 -22.38
N ASN A 240 -11.19 9.65 -22.95
CA ASN A 240 -11.27 8.32 -22.36
C ASN A 240 -9.89 7.69 -22.24
N LEU A 241 -9.09 7.68 -23.32
CA LEU A 241 -7.72 7.15 -23.31
C LEU A 241 -6.84 7.85 -22.26
N ILE A 242 -7.00 9.17 -22.14
CA ILE A 242 -6.30 9.97 -21.13
C ILE A 242 -6.76 9.62 -19.71
N THR A 243 -8.06 9.43 -19.53
CA THR A 243 -8.67 9.04 -18.25
C THR A 243 -8.16 7.66 -17.83
N ASP A 244 -8.10 6.70 -18.75
CA ASP A 244 -7.56 5.37 -18.49
C ASP A 244 -6.11 5.41 -18.05
N ALA A 245 -5.28 6.21 -18.73
CA ALA A 245 -3.90 6.40 -18.35
C ALA A 245 -3.76 6.99 -16.92
N ARG A 246 -4.63 7.95 -16.57
CA ARG A 246 -4.65 8.55 -15.22
C ARG A 246 -5.10 7.57 -14.15
N VAL A 247 -6.17 6.82 -14.41
CA VAL A 247 -6.68 5.77 -13.52
C VAL A 247 -5.60 4.72 -13.29
N GLY A 248 -4.99 4.22 -14.37
CA GLY A 248 -3.93 3.23 -14.30
C GLY A 248 -2.71 3.71 -13.53
N ALA A 249 -2.24 4.93 -13.78
CA ALA A 249 -1.11 5.51 -13.07
C ALA A 249 -1.39 5.70 -11.57
N THR A 250 -2.60 6.16 -11.21
CA THR A 250 -2.99 6.40 -9.80
C THR A 250 -3.11 5.09 -9.02
N LEU A 251 -3.81 4.10 -9.58
CA LEU A 251 -3.96 2.78 -8.93
C LEU A 251 -2.61 2.06 -8.82
N THR A 252 -1.76 2.18 -9.83
CA THR A 252 -0.37 1.68 -9.79
C THR A 252 0.45 2.36 -8.69
N ALA A 253 0.33 3.68 -8.55
CA ALA A 253 1.01 4.43 -7.51
C ALA A 253 0.57 3.99 -6.10
N PHE A 254 -0.71 3.73 -5.88
CA PHE A 254 -1.20 3.19 -4.61
C PHE A 254 -0.59 1.82 -4.30
N ARG A 255 -0.53 0.92 -5.29
CA ARG A 255 0.10 -0.40 -5.10
C ARG A 255 1.59 -0.29 -4.78
N TRP A 256 2.33 0.59 -5.47
CA TRP A 256 3.74 0.84 -5.17
C TRP A 256 3.96 1.41 -3.77
N ILE A 257 3.14 2.36 -3.33
CA ILE A 257 3.22 2.92 -1.97
C ILE A 257 2.89 1.85 -0.93
N ALA A 258 1.85 1.04 -1.15
CA ALA A 258 1.49 -0.04 -0.25
C ALA A 258 2.62 -1.07 -0.13
N GLN A 259 3.23 -1.46 -1.25
CA GLN A 259 4.38 -2.37 -1.29
C GLN A 259 5.62 -1.80 -0.60
N SER A 260 5.87 -0.48 -0.71
CA SER A 260 7.02 0.17 -0.06
C SER A 260 6.92 0.17 1.46
N VAL A 261 5.73 -0.02 2.02
CA VAL A 261 5.52 -0.08 3.47
C VAL A 261 4.89 -1.39 3.96
N ALA A 262 4.75 -2.40 3.10
CA ALA A 262 4.04 -3.64 3.42
C ALA A 262 4.67 -4.36 4.63
N GLY A 263 6.02 -4.42 4.70
CA GLY A 263 6.73 -5.05 5.81
C GLY A 263 6.80 -4.22 7.09
N LEU A 264 6.25 -3.00 7.10
CA LEU A 264 6.12 -2.22 8.32
C LEU A 264 4.92 -2.75 9.14
N PRO A 265 5.05 -2.99 10.45
CA PRO A 265 3.95 -3.46 11.27
C PRO A 265 2.98 -2.32 11.53
N GLY A 266 1.74 -2.70 11.80
CA GLY A 266 0.70 -1.81 12.25
C GLY A 266 0.02 -1.02 11.14
N ARG A 267 -1.01 -0.27 11.52
CA ARG A 267 -1.84 0.50 10.60
C ARG A 267 -1.06 1.69 10.03
N LYS A 268 -1.05 1.84 8.71
CA LYS A 268 -0.42 2.96 8.00
C LYS A 268 -1.48 3.88 7.42
N ASN A 269 -1.12 5.16 7.27
CA ASN A 269 -2.00 6.14 6.65
C ASN A 269 -1.40 6.64 5.33
N LEU A 270 -2.19 6.57 4.26
CA LEU A 270 -1.90 7.25 3.00
C LEU A 270 -2.79 8.50 2.91
N ILE A 271 -2.21 9.67 3.12
CA ILE A 271 -2.87 10.96 2.95
C ILE A 271 -2.74 11.35 1.48
N TRP A 272 -3.83 11.22 0.74
CA TRP A 272 -3.87 11.49 -0.69
C TRP A 272 -4.48 12.87 -0.92
N VAL A 273 -3.60 13.83 -1.22
CA VAL A 273 -4.00 15.22 -1.46
C VAL A 273 -4.25 15.39 -2.95
N SER A 274 -5.52 15.43 -3.34
CA SER A 274 -5.94 15.40 -4.75
C SER A 274 -7.21 16.20 -4.99
N GLY A 275 -7.34 16.81 -6.17
CA GLY A 275 -8.52 17.60 -6.55
C GLY A 275 -9.62 16.78 -7.23
N SER A 276 -9.32 15.60 -7.76
CA SER A 276 -10.32 14.73 -8.38
C SER A 276 -9.75 13.34 -8.60
N PHE A 277 -10.60 12.33 -8.73
CA PHE A 277 -10.19 11.07 -9.33
C PHE A 277 -11.36 10.48 -10.12
N PRO A 278 -11.23 10.33 -11.45
CA PRO A 278 -12.35 10.02 -12.33
C PRO A 278 -12.59 8.51 -12.40
N LEU A 279 -13.07 7.89 -11.31
CA LEU A 279 -13.70 6.57 -11.39
C LEU A 279 -15.20 6.79 -11.52
N ALA A 280 -15.73 6.69 -12.74
CA ALA A 280 -17.17 6.53 -12.91
C ALA A 280 -17.55 5.14 -12.35
N THR A 281 -18.47 5.12 -11.39
CA THR A 281 -18.94 3.92 -10.68
C THR A 281 -19.50 2.90 -11.68
N TYR A 282 -18.67 1.93 -12.07
CA TYR A 282 -18.92 0.78 -12.95
C TYR A 282 -19.47 1.11 -14.34
N SER A 283 -18.56 1.01 -15.32
CA SER A 283 -18.75 1.19 -16.76
C SER A 283 -19.10 2.61 -17.22
N ARG A 284 -18.11 3.28 -17.83
CA ARG A 284 -18.42 4.35 -18.77
C ARG A 284 -18.89 3.68 -20.05
N ILE A 285 -20.21 3.61 -20.26
CA ILE A 285 -20.79 3.16 -21.53
C ILE A 285 -20.46 4.22 -22.58
N ILE A 286 -19.49 3.93 -23.45
CA ILE A 286 -19.25 4.72 -24.65
C ILE A 286 -20.18 4.20 -25.74
N LYS A 287 -20.70 5.15 -26.51
CA LYS A 287 -21.84 5.02 -27.38
C LYS A 287 -21.42 5.52 -28.76
N TYR A 288 -21.00 4.64 -29.67
CA TYR A 288 -20.55 5.03 -31.02
C TYR A 288 -21.67 4.88 -32.04
N SER A 289 -21.90 5.91 -32.86
CA SER A 289 -22.74 5.84 -34.06
C SER A 289 -21.88 6.15 -35.28
N ALA A 290 -21.84 5.22 -36.25
CA ALA A 290 -21.06 5.40 -37.48
C ALA A 290 -21.71 6.39 -38.46
N ASP A 291 -22.97 6.72 -38.25
CA ASP A 291 -23.89 7.32 -39.22
C ASP A 291 -24.85 8.37 -38.63
N GLY A 292 -24.69 8.74 -37.35
CA GLY A 292 -25.61 9.66 -36.67
C GLY A 292 -26.94 9.01 -36.25
N ALA A 293 -27.04 7.68 -36.33
CA ALA A 293 -28.19 6.91 -35.88
C ALA A 293 -28.47 7.06 -34.38
N ALA A 294 -29.76 6.95 -34.05
CA ALA A 294 -30.29 7.09 -32.70
C ALA A 294 -29.73 6.02 -31.74
N ALA A 295 -29.81 6.28 -30.42
CA ALA A 295 -29.21 5.45 -29.36
C ALA A 295 -29.72 3.98 -29.27
N ASN A 296 -30.65 3.60 -30.14
CA ASN A 296 -31.31 2.32 -30.29
C ASN A 296 -30.89 1.57 -31.58
N ASP A 297 -29.88 2.05 -32.31
CA ASP A 297 -29.33 1.36 -33.48
C ASP A 297 -28.58 0.06 -33.09
N PRO A 298 -28.77 -1.07 -33.81
CA PRO A 298 -28.04 -2.31 -33.57
C PRO A 298 -26.54 -2.28 -33.91
N ASN A 299 -26.05 -1.33 -34.71
CA ASN A 299 -24.63 -1.13 -35.03
C ASN A 299 -23.89 -0.25 -34.00
N TYR A 300 -24.54 0.02 -32.88
CA TYR A 300 -24.00 0.85 -31.81
C TYR A 300 -22.91 0.12 -31.02
N VAL A 301 -21.66 0.59 -31.12
CA VAL A 301 -20.57 -0.02 -30.36
C VAL A 301 -20.63 0.48 -28.93
N ARG A 302 -20.78 -0.46 -27.98
CA ARG A 302 -20.74 -0.24 -26.54
C ARG A 302 -19.34 -0.61 -26.03
N ALA A 303 -18.49 0.38 -25.78
CA ALA A 303 -17.21 0.14 -25.10
C ALA A 303 -17.38 0.46 -23.61
N GLU A 304 -17.27 -0.56 -22.76
CA GLU A 304 -17.28 -0.43 -21.30
C GLU A 304 -15.85 -0.43 -20.79
N HIS A 305 -15.47 0.64 -20.09
CA HIS A 305 -14.20 0.66 -19.36
C HIS A 305 -14.44 0.06 -17.97
N GLU A 306 -13.96 -1.16 -17.75
CA GLU A 306 -14.07 -1.87 -16.48
C GLU A 306 -12.75 -1.76 -15.70
N TYR A 307 -12.73 -0.90 -14.67
CA TYR A 307 -11.60 -0.80 -13.74
C TYR A 307 -11.74 -1.74 -12.54
N GLU A 308 -12.76 -2.62 -12.53
CA GLU A 308 -13.11 -3.44 -11.37
C GLU A 308 -11.93 -4.29 -10.90
N ASP A 309 -11.25 -4.95 -11.84
CA ASP A 309 -10.08 -5.78 -11.53
C ASP A 309 -8.95 -4.97 -10.90
N MET A 310 -8.65 -3.79 -11.46
CA MET A 310 -7.59 -2.90 -10.94
C MET A 310 -7.94 -2.33 -9.57
N ILE A 311 -9.20 -1.97 -9.34
CA ILE A 311 -9.69 -1.48 -8.04
C ILE A 311 -9.62 -2.59 -7.00
N ARG A 312 -10.05 -3.80 -7.36
CA ARG A 312 -9.99 -4.98 -6.52
C ARG A 312 -8.56 -5.29 -6.09
N GLU A 313 -7.64 -5.38 -7.05
CA GLU A 313 -6.22 -5.64 -6.80
C GLU A 313 -5.61 -4.54 -5.90
N THR A 314 -5.86 -3.27 -6.23
CA THR A 314 -5.33 -2.14 -5.45
C THR A 314 -5.87 -2.13 -4.03
N SER A 315 -7.17 -2.37 -3.84
CA SER A 315 -7.80 -2.45 -2.53
C SER A 315 -7.26 -3.61 -1.71
N SER A 316 -6.96 -4.76 -2.34
CA SER A 316 -6.33 -5.88 -1.65
C SER A 316 -4.93 -5.53 -1.17
N VAL A 317 -4.08 -5.00 -2.05
CA VAL A 317 -2.69 -4.65 -1.69
C VAL A 317 -2.67 -3.60 -0.57
N LEU A 318 -3.57 -2.61 -0.60
CA LEU A 318 -3.73 -1.65 0.49
C LEU A 318 -4.14 -2.32 1.80
N ASN A 319 -5.11 -3.24 1.76
CA ASN A 319 -5.58 -3.97 2.94
C ASN A 319 -4.54 -4.93 3.51
N ASP A 320 -3.81 -5.65 2.67
CA ASP A 320 -2.72 -6.56 3.05
C ASP A 320 -1.56 -5.79 3.68
N ALA A 321 -1.29 -4.59 3.17
CA ALA A 321 -0.37 -3.64 3.77
C ALA A 321 -0.96 -2.90 4.99
N GLN A 322 -2.19 -3.17 5.45
CA GLN A 322 -2.85 -2.44 6.54
C GLN A 322 -2.83 -0.91 6.36
N MET A 323 -2.99 -0.44 5.12
CA MET A 323 -2.92 0.97 4.73
C MET A 323 -4.32 1.55 4.54
N ALA A 324 -4.66 2.53 5.38
CA ALA A 324 -5.88 3.31 5.27
C ALA A 324 -5.66 4.55 4.40
N VAL A 325 -6.54 4.80 3.44
CA VAL A 325 -6.48 5.95 2.53
C VAL A 325 -7.31 7.12 3.08
N TYR A 326 -6.71 8.30 3.12
CA TYR A 326 -7.32 9.56 3.55
C TYR A 326 -7.26 10.57 2.41
N PRO A 327 -8.30 10.61 1.56
CA PRO A 327 -8.37 11.62 0.53
C PRO A 327 -8.66 12.99 1.16
N VAL A 328 -7.83 13.97 0.82
CA VAL A 328 -7.98 15.38 1.19
C VAL A 328 -8.19 16.17 -0.10
N ASP A 329 -9.39 16.73 -0.27
CA ASP A 329 -9.78 17.43 -1.49
C ASP A 329 -9.02 18.75 -1.62
N ALA A 330 -8.07 18.77 -2.56
CA ALA A 330 -7.19 19.92 -2.79
C ALA A 330 -7.93 21.17 -3.32
N ARG A 331 -9.18 21.02 -3.80
CA ARG A 331 -10.00 22.14 -4.31
C ARG A 331 -10.46 23.10 -3.21
N GLY A 332 -10.40 22.68 -1.95
CA GLY A 332 -10.88 23.47 -0.83
C GLY A 332 -12.42 23.57 -0.78
N LEU A 333 -12.95 24.71 -0.32
CA LEU A 333 -14.39 25.00 -0.35
C LEU A 333 -14.86 25.31 -1.78
N ILE A 334 -15.80 24.51 -2.27
CA ILE A 334 -16.41 24.66 -3.60
C ILE A 334 -17.68 25.50 -3.45
N GLY A 335 -17.57 26.81 -3.70
CA GLY A 335 -18.67 27.76 -3.55
C GLY A 335 -19.62 27.87 -4.75
N SER A 336 -19.12 27.64 -5.98
CA SER A 336 -19.92 27.64 -7.21
C SER A 336 -19.47 26.53 -8.14
N LEU A 337 -20.45 25.83 -8.73
CA LEU A 337 -20.25 24.81 -9.76
C LEU A 337 -20.38 25.36 -11.18
N LEU A 338 -21.00 26.54 -11.31
CA LEU A 338 -21.00 27.30 -12.56
C LEU A 338 -19.61 27.91 -12.75
N GLY A 339 -19.16 27.95 -14.00
CA GLY A 339 -17.84 28.44 -14.38
C GLY A 339 -17.43 29.74 -13.67
N GLY A 340 -16.13 29.89 -13.43
CA GLY A 340 -15.60 31.13 -12.87
C GLY A 340 -15.78 32.31 -13.84
N ALA A 341 -15.29 33.49 -13.46
CA ALA A 341 -15.33 34.68 -14.33
C ALA A 341 -14.62 34.48 -15.69
N GLU A 342 -13.87 33.38 -15.84
CA GLU A 342 -13.26 32.95 -17.09
C GLU A 342 -14.20 32.19 -18.07
N ASP A 343 -15.42 31.81 -17.69
CA ASP A 343 -16.40 31.25 -18.64
C ASP A 343 -17.05 32.40 -19.41
N PRO A 344 -16.81 32.52 -20.74
CA PRO A 344 -17.38 33.61 -21.54
C PRO A 344 -18.91 33.49 -21.68
N GLY A 345 -19.52 32.40 -21.21
CA GLY A 345 -20.96 32.19 -21.28
C GLY A 345 -21.45 31.97 -22.71
N LEU A 346 -20.58 31.46 -23.59
CA LEU A 346 -20.86 31.27 -25.02
C LEU A 346 -21.08 29.78 -25.37
N THR A 347 -21.92 29.54 -26.37
CA THR A 347 -22.08 28.26 -27.07
C THR A 347 -20.98 28.08 -28.12
N LEU A 348 -20.94 26.91 -28.80
CA LEU A 348 -19.93 26.60 -29.82
C LEU A 348 -20.08 27.48 -31.06
N GLY A 349 -21.30 27.98 -31.30
CA GLY A 349 -21.59 28.96 -32.35
C GLY A 349 -21.23 30.39 -31.97
N GLY A 350 -20.63 30.62 -30.79
CA GLY A 350 -20.30 31.96 -30.29
C GLY A 350 -21.52 32.77 -29.85
N THR A 351 -22.67 32.14 -29.63
CA THR A 351 -23.87 32.80 -29.08
C THR A 351 -23.89 32.70 -27.57
N LEU A 352 -24.62 33.59 -26.87
CA LEU A 352 -24.79 33.47 -25.42
C LEU A 352 -25.54 32.18 -25.06
N LYS A 353 -25.07 31.48 -24.02
CA LYS A 353 -25.74 30.31 -23.43
C LYS A 353 -27.12 30.72 -22.91
N THR A 354 -28.12 29.95 -23.26
CA THR A 354 -29.48 30.04 -22.72
C THR A 354 -29.53 29.51 -21.29
N GLY A 355 -30.60 29.83 -20.54
CA GLY A 355 -30.81 29.28 -19.19
C GLY A 355 -30.90 27.75 -19.17
N ALA A 356 -31.39 27.12 -20.25
CA ALA A 356 -31.43 25.67 -20.38
C ALA A 356 -30.02 25.07 -20.53
N GLU A 357 -29.15 25.71 -21.33
CA GLU A 357 -27.76 25.28 -21.50
C GLU A 357 -26.96 25.47 -20.19
N TYR A 358 -27.14 26.60 -19.49
CA TYR A 358 -26.58 26.78 -18.14
C TYR A 358 -27.08 25.72 -17.16
N GLY A 359 -28.38 25.37 -17.22
CA GLY A 359 -28.95 24.31 -16.40
C GLY A 359 -28.32 22.94 -16.67
N GLN A 360 -28.03 22.63 -17.94
CA GLN A 360 -27.34 21.41 -18.34
C GLN A 360 -25.88 21.41 -17.86
N ASP A 361 -25.15 22.50 -18.05
CA ASP A 361 -23.77 22.64 -17.58
C ASP A 361 -23.66 22.45 -16.06
N LEU A 362 -24.60 23.05 -15.30
CA LEU A 362 -24.68 22.88 -13.86
C LEU A 362 -24.96 21.43 -13.45
N GLN A 363 -25.89 20.77 -14.13
CA GLN A 363 -26.18 19.35 -13.86
C GLN A 363 -24.96 18.47 -14.11
N LEU A 364 -24.22 18.72 -15.17
CA LEU A 364 -23.01 17.97 -15.52
C LEU A 364 -21.87 18.23 -14.53
N ALA A 365 -21.62 19.50 -14.17
CA ALA A 365 -20.63 19.86 -13.18
C ALA A 365 -20.95 19.26 -11.81
N SER A 366 -22.23 19.27 -11.42
CA SER A 366 -22.72 18.64 -10.19
C SER A 366 -22.50 17.14 -10.18
N ARG A 367 -22.87 16.43 -11.27
CA ARG A 367 -22.61 14.98 -11.41
C ARG A 367 -21.12 14.65 -11.34
N GLY A 368 -20.29 15.36 -12.09
CA GLY A 368 -18.84 15.15 -12.07
C GLY A 368 -18.23 15.37 -10.69
N LEU A 369 -18.69 16.40 -9.95
CA LEU A 369 -18.26 16.60 -8.57
C LEU A 369 -18.67 15.41 -7.69
N GLN A 370 -19.94 14.99 -7.75
CA GLN A 370 -20.46 13.87 -6.99
C GLN A 370 -19.69 12.58 -7.26
N GLU A 371 -19.37 12.28 -8.53
CA GLU A 371 -18.59 11.11 -8.93
C GLU A 371 -17.17 11.13 -8.33
N THR A 372 -16.47 12.27 -8.42
CA THR A 372 -15.11 12.39 -7.85
C THR A 372 -15.13 12.24 -6.33
N GLN A 373 -16.13 12.80 -5.65
CA GLN A 373 -16.28 12.69 -4.21
C GLN A 373 -16.68 11.29 -3.76
N ALA A 374 -17.57 10.62 -4.51
CA ALA A 374 -17.97 9.24 -4.26
C ALA A 374 -16.77 8.29 -4.38
N THR A 375 -15.90 8.51 -5.35
CA THR A 375 -14.67 7.75 -5.53
C THR A 375 -13.72 7.87 -4.32
N MET A 376 -13.49 9.09 -3.85
CA MET A 376 -12.69 9.34 -2.65
C MET A 376 -13.31 8.68 -1.41
N GLN A 377 -14.64 8.80 -1.25
CA GLN A 377 -15.38 8.14 -0.17
C GLN A 377 -15.25 6.62 -0.23
N GLN A 378 -15.25 6.03 -1.43
CA GLN A 378 -15.10 4.60 -1.62
C GLN A 378 -13.74 4.11 -1.11
N PHE A 379 -12.61 4.69 -1.58
CA PHE A 379 -11.28 4.28 -1.11
C PHE A 379 -11.09 4.47 0.39
N ALA A 380 -11.58 5.60 0.93
CA ALA A 380 -11.55 5.84 2.36
C ALA A 380 -12.33 4.75 3.12
N GLY A 381 -13.56 4.43 2.68
CA GLY A 381 -14.39 3.41 3.33
C GLY A 381 -13.83 1.99 3.19
N ASP A 382 -13.28 1.64 2.02
CA ASP A 382 -12.80 0.28 1.71
C ASP A 382 -11.49 -0.06 2.42
N THR A 383 -10.78 0.96 2.92
CA THR A 383 -9.52 0.82 3.67
C THR A 383 -9.62 1.31 5.12
N GLY A 384 -10.80 1.75 5.57
CA GLY A 384 -11.05 2.19 6.94
C GLY A 384 -10.53 3.60 7.28
N GLY A 385 -10.16 4.40 6.27
CA GLY A 385 -9.77 5.80 6.42
C GLY A 385 -10.94 6.78 6.46
N LYS A 386 -10.64 8.07 6.23
CA LYS A 386 -11.63 9.16 6.24
C LYS A 386 -11.37 10.14 5.10
N VAL A 387 -12.44 10.64 4.50
CA VAL A 387 -12.38 11.67 3.46
C VAL A 387 -12.62 13.06 4.04
N TYR A 388 -11.91 14.05 3.50
CA TYR A 388 -12.09 15.47 3.82
C TYR A 388 -12.41 16.25 2.55
N LEU A 389 -13.67 16.69 2.43
CA LEU A 389 -14.22 17.36 1.25
C LEU A 389 -14.73 18.75 1.63
N ASN A 390 -14.65 19.69 0.68
CA ASN A 390 -15.33 20.99 0.76
C ASN A 390 -14.95 21.81 2.02
N ARG A 391 -13.66 22.02 2.28
CA ARG A 391 -13.16 22.76 3.46
C ARG A 391 -12.04 23.74 3.13
N ASN A 392 -11.87 24.77 3.96
CA ASN A 392 -10.80 25.78 3.80
C ASN A 392 -9.65 25.63 4.82
N ASP A 393 -9.61 24.50 5.55
CA ASP A 393 -8.65 24.17 6.60
C ASP A 393 -7.89 22.87 6.26
N LEU A 394 -7.27 22.82 5.07
CA LEU A 394 -6.58 21.61 4.59
C LEU A 394 -5.42 21.22 5.52
N ASP A 395 -4.74 22.18 6.14
CA ASP A 395 -3.73 21.91 7.17
C ASP A 395 -4.30 21.09 8.34
N HIS A 396 -5.52 21.44 8.78
CA HIS A 396 -6.23 20.71 9.83
C HIS A 396 -6.75 19.35 9.35
N ALA A 397 -7.24 19.24 8.11
CA ALA A 397 -7.63 17.95 7.52
C ALA A 397 -6.45 16.96 7.45
N VAL A 398 -5.27 17.46 7.05
CA VAL A 398 -4.01 16.71 7.07
C VAL A 398 -3.65 16.32 8.51
N ALA A 399 -3.71 17.24 9.46
CA ALA A 399 -3.43 16.96 10.87
C ALA A 399 -4.32 15.85 11.44
N LEU A 400 -5.63 15.93 11.20
CA LEU A 400 -6.58 14.90 11.63
C LEU A 400 -6.26 13.55 10.97
N SER A 401 -5.92 13.54 9.68
CA SER A 401 -5.53 12.32 8.96
C SER A 401 -4.24 11.71 9.51
N MET A 402 -3.31 12.51 10.02
CA MET A 402 -2.07 12.02 10.63
C MET A 402 -2.26 11.46 12.03
N GLN A 403 -3.24 11.97 12.79
CA GLN A 403 -3.55 11.49 14.15
C GLN A 403 -4.45 10.25 14.13
N ASP A 404 -5.20 10.06 13.05
CA ASP A 404 -6.18 9.01 12.93
C ASP A 404 -5.54 7.62 12.90
N GLY A 405 -5.91 6.74 13.84
CA GLY A 405 -5.40 5.37 13.88
C GLY A 405 -4.04 5.18 14.54
N ALA A 406 -3.59 6.18 15.30
CA ALA A 406 -2.53 5.97 16.27
C ALA A 406 -2.92 4.94 17.36
N ALA A 407 -4.20 4.64 17.56
CA ALA A 407 -4.62 3.54 18.41
C ALA A 407 -5.88 2.87 17.86
N TYR A 408 -5.88 1.53 17.80
CA TYR A 408 -6.95 0.73 17.20
C TYR A 408 -6.97 -0.68 17.77
N TYR A 409 -8.05 -1.41 17.54
CA TYR A 409 -8.11 -2.85 17.76
C TYR A 409 -7.86 -3.61 16.46
N LEU A 410 -7.01 -4.61 16.49
CA LEU A 410 -6.85 -5.57 15.40
C LEU A 410 -7.73 -6.78 15.69
N LEU A 411 -8.77 -6.94 14.90
CA LEU A 411 -9.72 -8.06 14.97
C LEU A 411 -9.31 -9.10 13.94
N ALA A 412 -9.22 -10.36 14.35
CA ALA A 412 -9.00 -11.47 13.43
C ALA A 412 -10.24 -12.36 13.39
N PHE A 413 -10.73 -12.66 12.19
CA PHE A 413 -11.81 -13.62 12.00
C PHE A 413 -11.57 -14.51 10.78
N SER A 414 -12.20 -15.68 10.76
CA SER A 414 -12.15 -16.60 9.63
C SER A 414 -13.42 -16.42 8.79
N PRO A 415 -13.32 -15.97 7.53
CA PRO A 415 -14.49 -15.72 6.70
C PRO A 415 -15.16 -17.04 6.31
N THR A 416 -16.47 -16.98 6.17
CA THR A 416 -17.31 -18.10 5.70
C THR A 416 -17.61 -18.02 4.20
N SER A 417 -17.27 -16.90 3.55
CA SER A 417 -17.38 -16.73 2.10
C SER A 417 -16.50 -17.70 1.31
N LYS A 418 -16.93 -17.97 0.08
CA LYS A 418 -16.11 -18.67 -0.91
C LYS A 418 -15.05 -17.73 -1.47
N VAL A 419 -13.95 -18.30 -1.95
CA VAL A 419 -12.97 -17.57 -2.75
C VAL A 419 -13.55 -17.36 -4.14
N ASP A 420 -14.18 -16.21 -4.38
CA ASP A 420 -14.91 -15.90 -5.62
C ASP A 420 -14.46 -14.58 -6.29
N SER A 421 -13.38 -13.96 -5.79
CA SER A 421 -12.87 -12.66 -6.22
C SER A 421 -13.86 -11.49 -6.09
N LYS A 422 -14.97 -11.66 -5.37
CA LYS A 422 -15.96 -10.59 -5.15
C LYS A 422 -15.68 -9.82 -3.86
N PHE A 423 -16.28 -8.64 -3.77
CA PHE A 423 -16.28 -7.85 -2.55
C PHE A 423 -17.28 -8.43 -1.55
N HIS A 424 -16.80 -8.70 -0.34
CA HIS A 424 -17.61 -9.10 0.81
C HIS A 424 -17.66 -7.96 1.81
N LYS A 425 -18.87 -7.58 2.20
CA LYS A 425 -19.10 -6.48 3.13
C LYS A 425 -18.77 -6.93 4.55
N ILE A 426 -18.01 -6.12 5.27
CA ILE A 426 -17.74 -6.26 6.70
C ILE A 426 -18.49 -5.16 7.45
N GLU A 427 -19.19 -5.54 8.51
CA GLU A 427 -19.70 -4.62 9.52
C GLU A 427 -19.11 -5.00 10.88
N VAL A 428 -18.34 -4.09 11.47
CA VAL A 428 -17.88 -4.21 12.85
C VAL A 428 -18.82 -3.44 13.76
N LYS A 429 -19.28 -4.09 14.82
CA LYS A 429 -20.08 -3.48 15.88
C LYS A 429 -19.38 -3.68 17.21
N VAL A 430 -19.49 -2.68 18.08
CA VAL A 430 -19.03 -2.78 19.46
C VAL A 430 -20.27 -2.89 20.35
N ASN A 431 -20.33 -3.95 21.16
CA ASN A 431 -21.46 -4.31 22.00
C ASN A 431 -21.53 -3.47 23.30
N ARG A 432 -20.66 -2.46 23.43
CA ARG A 432 -20.61 -1.51 24.56
C ARG A 432 -21.42 -0.25 24.23
N PRO A 433 -22.31 0.23 25.11
CA PRO A 433 -23.08 1.44 24.84
C PRO A 433 -22.18 2.69 24.85
N GLY A 434 -22.57 3.72 24.07
CA GLY A 434 -21.93 5.03 24.09
C GLY A 434 -20.62 5.13 23.31
N VAL A 435 -20.21 4.07 22.60
CA VAL A 435 -19.00 4.06 21.77
C VAL A 435 -19.34 4.01 20.29
N SER A 436 -18.44 4.53 19.47
CA SER A 436 -18.49 4.45 18.01
C SER A 436 -17.31 3.64 17.50
N VAL A 437 -17.50 2.90 16.42
CA VAL A 437 -16.44 2.15 15.75
C VAL A 437 -16.34 2.54 14.29
N ARG A 438 -15.10 2.75 13.82
CA ARG A 438 -14.79 2.83 12.39
C ARG A 438 -13.84 1.70 12.02
N SER A 439 -14.18 1.01 10.95
CA SER A 439 -13.36 -0.02 10.31
C SER A 439 -13.51 0.08 8.81
N ARG A 440 -12.70 -0.66 8.06
CA ARG A 440 -12.97 -0.86 6.64
C ARG A 440 -14.31 -1.55 6.40
N ARG A 441 -14.94 -1.25 5.25
CA ARG A 441 -16.28 -1.73 4.87
C ARG A 441 -16.33 -3.15 4.31
N GLY A 442 -15.17 -3.76 4.02
CA GLY A 442 -15.14 -5.07 3.40
C GLY A 442 -13.75 -5.50 2.95
N PHE A 443 -13.72 -6.54 2.14
CA PHE A 443 -12.52 -7.12 1.56
C PHE A 443 -12.88 -7.92 0.31
N TYR A 444 -11.91 -8.17 -0.56
CA TYR A 444 -12.12 -9.03 -1.71
C TYR A 444 -11.75 -10.48 -1.38
N ALA A 445 -12.57 -11.43 -1.84
CA ALA A 445 -12.33 -12.86 -1.70
C ALA A 445 -11.27 -13.39 -2.67
N LEU A 446 -10.03 -12.92 -2.54
CA LEU A 446 -8.98 -13.23 -3.50
C LEU A 446 -8.52 -14.70 -3.47
N PRO A 447 -8.09 -15.21 -4.64
CA PRO A 447 -7.37 -16.48 -4.78
C PRO A 447 -6.25 -16.60 -3.73
N THR A 448 -6.14 -17.76 -3.09
CA THR A 448 -5.01 -18.07 -2.21
C THR A 448 -3.87 -18.66 -3.03
N ALA A 449 -2.69 -18.84 -2.43
CA ALA A 449 -1.51 -19.36 -3.12
C ALA A 449 -1.66 -20.76 -3.76
N ASP A 450 -2.73 -21.49 -3.46
CA ASP A 450 -3.06 -22.77 -4.08
C ASP A 450 -3.85 -22.62 -5.40
N ASP A 451 -4.38 -21.44 -5.69
CA ASP A 451 -5.10 -21.13 -6.92
C ASP A 451 -4.12 -20.59 -7.99
N PRO A 452 -4.11 -21.13 -9.22
CA PRO A 452 -3.28 -20.64 -10.32
C PRO A 452 -3.45 -19.13 -10.63
N LYS A 453 -4.61 -18.55 -10.36
CA LYS A 453 -4.87 -17.12 -10.56
C LYS A 453 -4.06 -16.24 -9.62
N PHE A 454 -3.74 -16.73 -8.41
CA PHE A 454 -2.88 -16.01 -7.47
C PHE A 454 -1.50 -15.77 -8.07
N ALA A 455 -0.91 -16.81 -8.67
CA ALA A 455 0.40 -16.70 -9.31
C ALA A 455 0.40 -15.63 -10.41
N ARG A 456 -0.66 -15.54 -11.22
CA ARG A 456 -0.76 -14.51 -12.28
C ARG A 456 -0.78 -13.08 -11.72
N VAL A 457 -1.54 -12.82 -10.66
CA VAL A 457 -1.59 -11.49 -10.01
C VAL A 457 -0.23 -11.17 -9.39
N ARG A 458 0.32 -12.11 -8.62
CA ARG A 458 1.66 -11.99 -8.02
C ARG A 458 2.72 -11.69 -9.06
N ASP A 459 2.77 -12.43 -10.17
CA ASP A 459 3.78 -12.24 -11.23
C ASP A 459 3.62 -10.88 -11.92
N GLY A 460 2.39 -10.34 -11.97
CA GLY A 460 2.13 -8.95 -12.35
C GLY A 460 2.77 -7.94 -11.40
N GLU A 461 2.54 -8.12 -10.10
CA GLU A 461 3.11 -7.26 -9.05
C GLU A 461 4.64 -7.37 -8.96
N VAL A 462 5.21 -8.56 -9.13
CA VAL A 462 6.68 -8.77 -9.20
C VAL A 462 7.24 -8.03 -10.41
N ARG A 463 6.63 -8.18 -11.59
CA ARG A 463 7.08 -7.45 -12.79
C ARG A 463 7.01 -5.94 -12.59
N MET A 464 6.00 -5.43 -11.90
CA MET A 464 5.90 -4.01 -11.55
C MET A 464 6.97 -3.59 -10.54
N ALA A 465 7.16 -4.35 -9.47
CA ALA A 465 8.13 -4.09 -8.43
C ALA A 465 9.58 -4.23 -8.92
N MET A 466 9.85 -4.99 -9.98
CA MET A 466 11.19 -5.15 -10.56
C MET A 466 11.52 -4.13 -11.66
N GLN A 467 10.65 -3.16 -11.97
CA GLN A 467 10.98 -2.10 -12.93
C GLN A 467 12.09 -1.16 -12.41
N ALA A 468 12.95 -0.68 -13.31
CA ALA A 468 14.09 0.19 -12.97
C ALA A 468 13.72 1.44 -12.15
N ALA A 469 12.55 2.01 -12.42
CA ALA A 469 12.04 3.23 -11.78
C ALA A 469 11.06 2.98 -10.63
N ALA A 470 10.73 1.71 -10.32
CA ALA A 470 9.81 1.42 -9.24
C ALA A 470 10.45 1.75 -7.86
N PRO A 471 9.67 2.24 -6.89
CA PRO A 471 10.16 2.40 -5.51
C PRO A 471 10.64 1.07 -4.90
N GLY A 472 11.44 1.13 -3.84
CA GLY A 472 11.80 -0.05 -3.06
C GLY A 472 10.58 -0.64 -2.36
N ALA A 473 10.45 -1.97 -2.35
CA ALA A 473 9.40 -2.71 -1.67
C ALA A 473 9.95 -3.34 -0.38
N THR A 474 9.13 -3.43 0.67
CA THR A 474 9.55 -3.88 2.01
C THR A 474 8.80 -5.11 2.51
N GLY A 475 7.90 -5.69 1.70
CA GLY A 475 7.08 -6.84 2.10
C GLY A 475 7.91 -8.07 2.53
N VAL A 476 9.08 -8.28 1.90
CA VAL A 476 10.10 -9.22 2.36
C VAL A 476 11.36 -8.44 2.67
N ILE A 477 11.86 -8.51 3.91
CA ILE A 477 13.05 -7.74 4.31
C ILE A 477 14.31 -8.56 4.04
N PHE A 478 15.32 -7.94 3.44
CA PHE A 478 16.61 -8.58 3.18
C PHE A 478 17.75 -7.58 3.10
N ASP A 479 18.95 -8.06 3.40
CA ASP A 479 20.19 -7.43 3.02
C ASP A 479 20.79 -8.18 1.83
N ALA A 480 21.50 -7.49 0.95
CA ALA A 480 22.21 -8.13 -0.16
C ALA A 480 23.62 -7.59 -0.31
N ARG A 481 24.59 -8.49 -0.43
CA ARG A 481 25.98 -8.17 -0.74
C ARG A 481 26.29 -8.55 -2.18
N VAL A 482 26.78 -7.58 -2.94
CA VAL A 482 27.16 -7.75 -4.34
C VAL A 482 28.68 -7.82 -4.43
N GLN A 483 29.19 -8.88 -5.03
CA GLN A 483 30.62 -9.10 -5.21
C GLN A 483 30.92 -9.08 -6.71
N PRO A 484 31.55 -8.00 -7.22
CA PRO A 484 32.01 -7.97 -8.60
C PRO A 484 32.99 -9.13 -8.89
N PRO A 485 32.98 -9.69 -10.11
CA PRO A 485 33.92 -10.75 -10.49
C PRO A 485 35.36 -10.28 -10.38
N ALA A 486 36.26 -11.21 -10.04
CA ALA A 486 37.69 -10.96 -10.19
C ALA A 486 38.03 -10.68 -11.67
N PRO A 487 39.03 -9.83 -11.98
CA PRO A 487 39.32 -9.36 -13.35
C PRO A 487 39.54 -10.43 -14.43
N ALA A 488 39.77 -11.70 -14.06
CA ALA A 488 40.07 -12.82 -14.94
C ALA A 488 38.99 -13.93 -14.98
N ALA A 489 37.82 -13.71 -14.35
CA ALA A 489 36.72 -14.68 -14.32
C ALA A 489 35.72 -14.44 -15.47
N LYS A 490 34.89 -15.46 -15.79
CA LYS A 490 33.63 -15.22 -16.52
C LYS A 490 32.87 -14.13 -15.76
N MET A 491 32.36 -13.10 -16.45
CA MET A 491 31.74 -11.90 -15.84
C MET A 491 30.44 -12.24 -15.09
N LYS A 492 30.61 -12.88 -13.94
CA LYS A 492 29.60 -13.34 -13.01
C LYS A 492 29.65 -12.49 -11.77
N VAL A 493 28.63 -11.68 -11.58
CA VAL A 493 28.42 -10.91 -10.36
C VAL A 493 27.76 -11.83 -9.34
N ALA A 494 28.46 -12.09 -8.24
CA ALA A 494 27.90 -12.87 -7.13
C ALA A 494 27.02 -11.96 -6.26
N VAL A 495 25.79 -12.40 -6.01
CA VAL A 495 24.82 -11.72 -5.15
C VAL A 495 24.45 -12.65 -4.00
N ASP A 496 24.83 -12.27 -2.79
CA ASP A 496 24.46 -12.98 -1.57
C ASP A 496 23.29 -12.25 -0.90
N PHE A 497 22.12 -12.88 -0.86
CA PHE A 497 20.96 -12.41 -0.11
C PHE A 497 21.00 -12.95 1.32
N LEU A 498 20.63 -12.11 2.28
CA LEU A 498 20.34 -12.45 3.66
C LEU A 498 18.91 -12.02 3.97
N VAL A 499 17.97 -12.96 3.86
CA VAL A 499 16.54 -12.70 4.01
C VAL A 499 16.13 -12.83 5.47
N ASP A 500 15.31 -11.90 5.95
CA ASP A 500 14.71 -11.90 7.28
C ASP A 500 13.52 -12.89 7.31
N PRO A 501 13.66 -14.06 7.98
CA PRO A 501 12.65 -15.11 7.94
C PRO A 501 11.37 -14.74 8.68
N SER A 502 11.38 -13.69 9.51
CA SER A 502 10.16 -13.18 10.16
C SER A 502 9.17 -12.57 9.15
N THR A 503 9.64 -12.24 7.95
CA THR A 503 8.83 -11.68 6.85
C THR A 503 8.37 -12.71 5.82
N LEU A 504 8.70 -13.99 6.03
CA LEU A 504 8.32 -15.08 5.13
C LEU A 504 7.15 -15.89 5.69
N TYR A 505 6.21 -16.25 4.81
CA TYR A 505 5.20 -17.25 5.10
C TYR A 505 5.83 -18.63 5.22
N THR A 506 5.45 -19.37 6.27
CA THR A 506 5.96 -20.71 6.53
C THR A 506 4.81 -21.70 6.70
N GLU A 507 4.85 -22.79 5.93
CA GLU A 507 3.90 -23.88 6.09
C GLU A 507 4.48 -24.95 6.99
N ASP A 508 3.68 -25.55 7.86
CA ASP A 508 4.14 -26.77 8.53
C ASP A 508 4.16 -27.95 7.56
N ALA A 509 5.28 -28.66 7.54
CA ALA A 509 5.46 -29.91 6.82
C ALA A 509 5.40 -31.15 7.75
N GLY A 510 4.99 -30.98 9.01
CA GLY A 510 4.94 -32.04 10.02
C GLY A 510 6.27 -32.26 10.74
N GLY A 511 6.22 -32.81 11.95
CA GLY A 511 7.41 -33.09 12.77
C GLY A 511 8.25 -31.84 13.08
N GLY A 512 7.63 -30.65 13.15
CA GLY A 512 8.31 -29.36 13.32
C GLY A 512 9.04 -28.84 12.08
N SER A 513 9.00 -29.56 10.96
CA SER A 513 9.59 -29.10 9.70
C SER A 513 8.73 -28.01 9.07
N LYS A 514 9.36 -27.08 8.37
CA LYS A 514 8.70 -25.95 7.70
C LYS A 514 8.97 -25.96 6.21
N ARG A 515 7.98 -25.61 5.40
CA ARG A 515 8.14 -25.40 3.96
C ARG A 515 8.06 -23.92 3.63
N LEU A 516 8.97 -23.47 2.78
CA LEU A 516 9.02 -22.12 2.23
C LEU A 516 9.08 -22.19 0.71
N ALA A 517 8.50 -21.20 0.04
CA ALA A 517 8.58 -21.02 -1.41
C ALA A 517 8.97 -19.57 -1.68
N ILE A 518 10.18 -19.37 -2.21
CA ILE A 518 10.82 -18.06 -2.32
C ILE A 518 11.33 -17.89 -3.75
N GLU A 519 11.27 -16.68 -4.29
CA GLU A 519 11.87 -16.31 -5.57
C GLU A 519 12.89 -15.20 -5.37
N PHE A 520 14.04 -15.32 -6.02
CA PHE A 520 15.12 -14.35 -6.00
C PHE A 520 15.30 -13.77 -7.39
N HIS A 521 15.42 -12.45 -7.46
CA HIS A 521 15.57 -11.69 -8.71
C HIS A 521 16.79 -10.79 -8.65
N ALA A 522 17.52 -10.70 -9.75
CA ALA A 522 18.55 -9.69 -9.95
C ALA A 522 18.51 -9.19 -11.40
N VAL A 523 18.36 -7.87 -11.59
CA VAL A 523 18.32 -7.22 -12.91
C VAL A 523 19.32 -6.07 -12.94
N ALA A 524 20.24 -6.09 -13.90
CA ALA A 524 21.16 -4.99 -14.14
C ALA A 524 20.62 -4.05 -15.22
N TYR A 525 20.21 -2.84 -14.84
CA TYR A 525 19.71 -1.83 -15.75
C TYR A 525 20.81 -0.88 -16.20
N GLN A 526 20.89 -0.61 -17.51
CA GLN A 526 21.68 0.49 -18.06
C GLN A 526 21.06 1.84 -17.70
N GLN A 527 21.78 2.94 -17.96
CA GLN A 527 21.28 4.29 -17.70
C GLN A 527 20.02 4.64 -18.50
N ASP A 528 19.80 4.00 -19.66
CA ASP A 528 18.59 4.17 -20.48
C ASP A 528 17.41 3.30 -20.00
N GLY A 529 17.58 2.55 -18.90
CA GLY A 529 16.56 1.68 -18.31
C GLY A 529 16.43 0.31 -18.98
N LYS A 530 17.26 -0.04 -19.98
CA LYS A 530 17.26 -1.39 -20.56
C LYS A 530 18.01 -2.38 -19.67
N ALA A 531 17.48 -3.59 -19.57
CA ALA A 531 18.15 -4.67 -18.86
C ALA A 531 19.34 -5.19 -19.69
N ALA A 532 20.53 -5.20 -19.09
CA ALA A 532 21.75 -5.78 -19.66
C ALA A 532 22.00 -7.22 -19.18
N GLY A 533 21.36 -7.63 -18.10
CA GLY A 533 21.36 -9.00 -17.60
C GLY A 533 20.27 -9.17 -16.54
N GLN A 534 19.68 -10.35 -16.49
CA GLN A 534 18.62 -10.70 -15.56
C GLN A 534 18.76 -12.16 -15.13
N ARG A 535 18.50 -12.42 -13.85
CA ARG A 535 18.46 -13.76 -13.28
C ARG A 535 17.33 -13.86 -12.28
N ASP A 536 16.45 -14.83 -12.52
CA ASP A 536 15.32 -15.15 -11.65
C ASP A 536 15.43 -16.62 -11.21
N VAL A 537 15.28 -16.89 -9.93
CA VAL A 537 15.33 -18.25 -9.38
C VAL A 537 14.25 -18.47 -8.33
N ALA A 538 13.32 -19.38 -8.64
CA ALA A 538 12.33 -19.88 -7.69
C ALA A 538 12.85 -21.11 -6.96
N THR A 539 12.77 -21.11 -5.62
CA THR A 539 13.14 -22.25 -4.77
C THR A 539 12.00 -22.64 -3.85
N LYS A 540 11.83 -23.95 -3.64
CA LYS A 540 10.94 -24.52 -2.63
C LYS A 540 11.78 -25.37 -1.70
N VAL A 541 11.86 -24.98 -0.44
CA VAL A 541 12.69 -25.66 0.55
C VAL A 541 11.82 -26.21 1.68
N THR A 542 12.14 -27.43 2.11
CA THR A 542 11.61 -27.99 3.36
C THR A 542 12.75 -28.06 4.36
N LEU A 543 12.65 -27.26 5.43
CA LEU A 543 13.63 -27.15 6.49
C LEU A 543 13.21 -28.02 7.66
N LYS A 544 14.16 -28.77 8.25
CA LYS A 544 13.93 -29.47 9.51
C LYS A 544 13.77 -28.46 10.64
N ALA A 545 13.18 -28.88 11.76
CA ALA A 545 12.93 -28.01 12.91
C ALA A 545 14.21 -27.28 13.40
N ALA A 546 15.35 -27.98 13.46
CA ALA A 546 16.63 -27.41 13.88
C ALA A 546 17.17 -26.38 12.88
N ASP A 547 17.11 -26.67 11.58
CA ASP A 547 17.56 -25.77 10.52
C ASP A 547 16.70 -24.49 10.49
N PHE A 548 15.38 -24.65 10.65
CA PHE A 548 14.45 -23.53 10.73
C PHE A 548 14.73 -22.64 11.93
N ALA A 549 14.97 -23.23 13.11
CA ALA A 549 15.35 -22.47 14.31
C ALA A 549 16.68 -21.71 14.13
N SER A 550 17.65 -22.30 13.43
CA SER A 550 18.92 -21.62 13.10
C SER A 550 18.70 -20.44 12.15
N ILE A 551 17.89 -20.63 11.10
CA ILE A 551 17.55 -19.58 10.14
C ILE A 551 16.80 -18.44 10.84
N GLN A 552 15.87 -18.73 11.75
CA GLN A 552 15.17 -17.70 12.53
C GLN A 552 16.11 -16.76 13.31
N GLN A 553 17.30 -17.24 13.70
CA GLN A 553 18.29 -16.43 14.42
C GLN A 553 19.31 -15.76 13.49
N GLN A 554 19.73 -16.44 12.43
CA GLN A 554 20.85 -16.03 11.59
C GLN A 554 20.43 -15.38 10.27
N GLY A 555 19.16 -15.50 9.89
CA GLY A 555 18.65 -15.16 8.56
C GLY A 555 18.78 -16.32 7.56
N LEU A 556 18.06 -16.21 6.45
CA LEU A 556 18.14 -17.15 5.34
C LEU A 556 19.14 -16.63 4.30
N LEU A 557 20.29 -17.30 4.19
CA LEU A 557 21.29 -16.99 3.17
C LEU A 557 20.95 -17.67 1.84
N TYR A 558 21.04 -16.92 0.74
CA TYR A 558 20.91 -17.45 -0.61
C TYR A 558 21.91 -16.79 -1.57
N HIS A 559 22.59 -17.60 -2.37
CA HIS A 559 23.59 -17.12 -3.33
C HIS A 559 23.05 -17.20 -4.76
N LEU A 560 23.27 -16.16 -5.55
CA LEU A 560 22.86 -16.04 -6.93
C LEU A 560 24.00 -15.46 -7.78
N ASP A 561 24.32 -16.13 -8.88
CA ASP A 561 25.21 -15.61 -9.92
C ASP A 561 24.41 -14.85 -10.98
N LEU A 562 24.85 -13.65 -11.32
CA LEU A 562 24.30 -12.83 -12.40
C LEU A 562 25.34 -12.60 -13.50
N ASP A 563 25.07 -13.07 -14.71
CA ASP A 563 25.90 -12.83 -15.89
C ASP A 563 25.58 -11.45 -16.49
N VAL A 564 26.51 -10.50 -16.41
CA VAL A 564 26.34 -9.12 -16.92
C VAL A 564 27.66 -8.66 -17.57
N PRO A 565 27.63 -8.05 -18.77
CA PRO A 565 28.84 -7.54 -19.41
C PRO A 565 29.47 -6.35 -18.64
N PRO A 566 30.69 -5.94 -18.97
CA PRO A 566 31.28 -4.71 -18.43
C PRO A 566 30.41 -3.47 -18.72
N GLY A 567 30.31 -2.56 -17.75
CA GLY A 567 29.51 -1.35 -17.87
C GLY A 567 29.12 -0.72 -16.53
N LEU A 568 28.31 0.33 -16.63
CA LEU A 568 27.71 1.03 -15.49
C LEU A 568 26.23 0.68 -15.40
N TYR A 569 25.82 0.16 -14.26
CA TYR A 569 24.47 -0.35 -14.05
C TYR A 569 23.85 0.15 -12.76
N LYS A 570 22.52 0.23 -12.78
CA LYS A 570 21.69 0.18 -11.57
C LYS A 570 21.23 -1.26 -11.41
N LEU A 571 21.75 -1.96 -10.42
CA LEU A 571 21.30 -3.30 -10.07
C LEU A 571 20.02 -3.18 -9.22
N ARG A 572 18.97 -3.87 -9.63
CA ARG A 572 17.74 -4.03 -8.86
C ARG A 572 17.61 -5.47 -8.42
N LEU A 573 17.51 -5.66 -7.11
CA LEU A 573 17.44 -6.95 -6.44
C LEU A 573 16.04 -7.14 -5.87
N GLY A 574 15.53 -8.36 -5.94
CA GLY A 574 14.19 -8.70 -5.46
C GLY A 574 14.14 -10.04 -4.74
N VAL A 575 13.32 -10.11 -3.70
CA VAL A 575 12.96 -11.35 -3.01
C VAL A 575 11.44 -11.42 -2.90
N VAL A 576 10.84 -12.52 -3.33
CA VAL A 576 9.39 -12.72 -3.33
C VAL A 576 9.05 -13.95 -2.50
N ASP A 577 8.11 -13.81 -1.58
CA ASP A 577 7.47 -14.96 -0.96
C ASP A 577 6.32 -15.42 -1.85
N GLN A 578 6.45 -16.62 -2.41
CA GLN A 578 5.50 -17.16 -3.37
C GLN A 578 4.13 -17.50 -2.76
N ARG A 579 4.01 -17.58 -1.44
CA ARG A 579 2.77 -17.94 -0.75
C ARG A 579 2.01 -16.72 -0.22
N SER A 580 2.70 -15.72 0.31
CA SER A 580 2.05 -14.45 0.70
C SER A 580 1.90 -13.47 -0.46
N GLY A 581 2.77 -13.58 -1.47
CA GLY A 581 2.87 -12.59 -2.55
C GLY A 581 3.61 -11.32 -2.14
N PHE A 582 4.17 -11.27 -0.93
CA PHE A 582 4.99 -10.16 -0.48
C PHE A 582 6.30 -10.08 -1.26
N ILE A 583 6.69 -8.84 -1.56
CA ILE A 583 7.85 -8.52 -2.39
C ILE A 583 8.75 -7.57 -1.60
N GLY A 584 10.04 -7.88 -1.58
CA GLY A 584 11.11 -6.98 -1.17
C GLY A 584 11.94 -6.57 -2.36
N THR A 585 12.29 -5.29 -2.49
CA THR A 585 13.26 -4.83 -3.50
C THR A 585 14.24 -3.80 -2.97
N ALA A 586 15.48 -3.87 -3.46
CA ALA A 586 16.55 -2.93 -3.15
C ALA A 586 17.39 -2.63 -4.40
N ASP A 587 17.92 -1.41 -4.47
CA ASP A 587 18.77 -0.97 -5.58
C ASP A 587 20.24 -0.82 -5.11
N LEU A 588 21.19 -1.04 -6.01
CA LEU A 588 22.63 -0.80 -5.80
C LEU A 588 23.29 -0.32 -7.10
N PRO A 589 24.10 0.75 -7.11
CA PRO A 589 24.94 1.05 -8.27
C PRO A 589 26.03 -0.02 -8.44
N LEU A 590 26.28 -0.44 -9.67
CA LEU A 590 27.29 -1.44 -10.00
C LEU A 590 28.14 -0.95 -11.18
N GLN A 591 29.46 -0.92 -10.99
CA GLN A 591 30.43 -0.69 -12.05
C GLN A 591 31.23 -1.98 -12.27
N LEU A 592 31.27 -2.44 -13.52
CA LEU A 592 32.06 -3.58 -13.94
C LEU A 592 33.05 -3.11 -15.01
N ASP A 593 34.33 -3.20 -14.70
CA ASP A 593 35.38 -2.84 -15.64
C ASP A 593 35.61 -3.98 -16.66
N ALA A 594 36.07 -3.62 -17.86
CA ALA A 594 36.46 -4.61 -18.85
C ALA A 594 37.64 -5.45 -18.33
N PRO A 595 37.70 -6.75 -18.65
CA PRO A 595 38.85 -7.56 -18.30
C PRO A 595 40.09 -6.95 -18.99
N LYS A 596 41.18 -6.81 -18.23
CA LYS A 596 42.44 -6.24 -18.72
C LYS A 596 43.17 -7.20 -19.65
#